data_AF-A0A7K3YXB0-F1
#
_entry.id   AF-A0A7K3YXB0-F1
#
_cell.length_a   1.000
_cell.length_b   1.000
_cell.length_c   1.000
_cell.angle_alpha   90.00
_cell.angle_beta   90.00
_cell.angle_gamma   90.00
#
_symmetry.space_group_name_H-M   'P 1'
#
loop_
_entity.id
_entity.type
_entity.pdbx_description
1 polymer ?
#
loop_
_entity_poly.entity_id
_entity_poly.type
_entity_poly.pdbx_seq_one_letter_code
_entity_poly.pdbx_strand_id
1 'polypeptide(L)'
;FRDGGEIYRNYVKTAVVDLSRVGFHAALLSLVTKSPEKIAIPNYTLRIEAYERSVSGDLRLAMGKVFLHSAITFEENMMEFAVVYLGGHNFLGGSCEYTGEESFNRMKDELKRAFALSDMPQLILAVERHFMSRSYSLFDLLKDGQRRVIYHILDSTLHDIEQEYRQIYRQHFSLVKVMREMEIPVPKALEGPVWYILNADIKKALGASVIDTADLYILVHEMVNGRFAPDAEVLAFAATKAIRDRMLQISESENSPALLETINAIFQTLAPLALDYDLWECQNLFFRIGCARHAAMQEKKTCGDEEACRWLAAFEELGTHLGVRCPH
;
A
#
# COMPACT_ATOMS: atom_id res chain seq x y z
N PHE A 1 29.47 14.57 29.23
CA PHE A 1 29.11 15.91 28.74
C PHE A 1 29.49 16.93 29.80
N ARG A 2 30.29 17.95 29.48
CA ARG A 2 30.93 18.83 30.48
C ARG A 2 30.20 20.17 30.72
N ASP A 3 29.20 20.52 29.92
CA ASP A 3 28.39 21.73 30.09
C ASP A 3 27.01 21.55 29.42
N GLY A 4 25.95 22.06 30.05
CA GLY A 4 24.60 22.14 29.48
C GLY A 4 24.53 23.01 28.21
N GLY A 5 25.42 24.00 28.07
CA GLY A 5 25.59 24.78 26.84
C GLY A 5 26.15 23.98 25.67
N GLU A 6 26.97 22.96 25.95
CA GLU A 6 27.48 22.02 24.93
C GLU A 6 26.38 21.05 24.48
N ILE A 7 25.55 20.58 25.43
CA ILE A 7 24.36 19.77 25.13
C ILE A 7 23.35 20.60 24.32
N TYR A 8 23.11 21.86 24.71
CA TYR A 8 22.21 22.75 24.01
C TYR A 8 22.69 23.05 22.58
N ARG A 9 23.97 23.37 22.38
CA ARG A 9 24.51 23.65 21.03
C ARG A 9 24.56 22.41 20.13
N ASN A 10 24.96 21.25 20.66
CA ASN A 10 25.19 20.07 19.85
C ASN A 10 23.93 19.22 19.61
N TYR A 11 22.95 19.27 20.52
CA TYR A 11 21.77 18.40 20.47
C TYR A 11 20.44 19.15 20.47
N VAL A 12 20.34 20.35 21.07
CA VAL A 12 19.07 21.09 21.16
C VAL A 12 18.91 22.10 20.03
N LYS A 13 19.93 22.91 19.73
CA LYS A 13 19.90 23.92 18.65
C LYS A 13 19.78 23.28 17.26
N THR A 14 20.42 22.14 17.05
CA THR A 14 20.27 21.28 15.87
C THR A 14 18.91 20.58 15.79
N ALA A 15 18.20 20.47 16.91
CA ALA A 15 16.83 19.94 17.00
C ALA A 15 15.74 21.02 16.97
N VAL A 16 16.09 22.32 16.96
CA VAL A 16 15.14 23.39 16.69
C VAL A 16 14.72 23.27 15.23
N VAL A 17 13.48 22.83 15.02
CA VAL A 17 12.88 22.75 13.70
C VAL A 17 12.54 24.17 13.27
N ASP A 18 13.38 24.76 12.43
CA ASP A 18 13.06 26.00 11.70
C ASP A 18 11.77 25.77 10.87
N LEU A 19 10.87 26.75 10.81
CA LEU A 19 9.67 26.71 9.97
C LEU A 19 10.01 26.40 8.50
N SER A 20 11.20 26.79 8.04
CA SER A 20 11.75 26.43 6.72
C SER A 20 11.95 24.91 6.54
N ARG A 21 12.28 24.19 7.61
CA ARG A 21 12.39 22.72 7.59
C ARG A 21 11.02 22.07 7.59
N VAL A 22 10.03 22.65 8.30
CA VAL A 22 8.64 22.19 8.27
C VAL A 22 8.01 22.42 6.90
N GLY A 23 8.24 23.58 6.29
CA GLY A 23 7.78 23.91 4.94
C GLY A 23 8.36 22.95 3.91
N PHE A 24 9.65 22.63 3.99
CA PHE A 24 10.26 21.61 3.14
C PHE A 24 9.68 20.21 3.38
N HIS A 25 9.39 19.85 4.63
CA HIS A 25 8.76 18.57 4.94
C HIS A 25 7.37 18.45 4.30
N ALA A 26 6.56 19.51 4.39
CA ALA A 26 5.26 19.59 3.75
C ALA A 26 5.39 19.50 2.22
N ALA A 27 6.34 20.24 1.65
CA ALA A 27 6.64 20.23 0.23
C ALA A 27 6.95 18.82 -0.28
N LEU A 28 7.90 18.12 0.36
CA LEU A 28 8.27 16.79 -0.05
C LEU A 28 7.12 15.79 0.13
N LEU A 29 6.41 15.82 1.26
CA LEU A 29 5.27 14.94 1.46
C LEU A 29 4.16 15.19 0.42
N SER A 30 4.02 16.42 -0.08
CA SER A 30 3.06 16.75 -1.15
C SER A 30 3.44 16.13 -2.50
N LEU A 31 4.74 15.99 -2.79
CA LEU A 31 5.23 15.34 -4.00
C LEU A 31 4.96 13.83 -4.00
N VAL A 32 5.04 13.22 -2.81
CA VAL A 32 5.01 11.76 -2.59
C VAL A 32 3.59 11.25 -2.29
N THR A 33 2.75 12.07 -1.66
CA THR A 33 1.39 11.69 -1.24
C THR A 33 0.37 11.95 -2.35
N LYS A 34 -0.66 11.08 -2.48
CA LYS A 34 -1.76 11.27 -3.45
C LYS A 34 -2.72 12.41 -3.08
N SER A 35 -2.80 12.75 -1.79
CA SER A 35 -3.62 13.80 -1.18
C SER A 35 -2.76 14.80 -0.38
N PRO A 36 -2.17 15.82 -1.04
CA PRO A 36 -1.39 16.87 -0.37
C PRO A 36 -2.14 17.60 0.76
N GLU A 37 -3.46 17.74 0.62
CA GLU A 37 -4.35 18.41 1.57
C GLU A 37 -4.49 17.69 2.92
N LYS A 38 -4.08 16.42 3.00
CA LYS A 38 -4.14 15.58 4.22
C LYS A 38 -2.79 15.46 4.93
N ILE A 39 -1.80 16.27 4.57
CA ILE A 39 -0.50 16.24 5.23
C ILE A 39 -0.66 16.76 6.65
N ALA A 40 -0.41 15.89 7.62
CA ALA A 40 -0.31 16.25 9.03
C ALA A 40 1.15 16.19 9.47
N ILE A 41 1.59 17.24 10.16
CA ILE A 41 2.88 17.29 10.87
C ILE A 41 2.53 17.56 12.34
N PRO A 42 3.02 16.76 13.30
CA PRO A 42 2.72 16.96 14.72
C PRO A 42 3.07 18.38 15.17
N ASN A 43 2.16 19.02 15.92
CA ASN A 43 2.30 20.37 16.45
C ASN A 43 2.28 21.51 15.41
N TYR A 44 1.94 21.22 14.15
CA TYR A 44 1.77 22.24 13.11
C TYR A 44 0.45 22.08 12.37
N THR A 45 -0.24 23.21 12.17
CA THR A 45 -1.39 23.30 11.27
C THR A 45 -0.91 23.79 9.91
N LEU A 46 -1.30 23.07 8.86
CA LEU A 46 -0.87 23.28 7.48
C LEU A 46 -2.08 23.64 6.62
N ARG A 47 -1.95 24.68 5.78
CA ARG A 47 -2.91 24.96 4.71
C ARG A 47 -2.17 25.24 3.41
N ILE A 48 -2.35 24.37 2.42
CA ILE A 48 -1.74 24.55 1.09
C ILE A 48 -2.60 25.56 0.32
N GLU A 49 -2.02 26.71 -0.01
CA GLU A 49 -2.69 27.82 -0.72
C GLU A 49 -2.52 27.70 -2.25
N ALA A 50 -1.36 27.22 -2.68
CA ALA A 50 -1.04 27.00 -4.08
C ALA A 50 -0.22 25.73 -4.21
N TYR A 51 -0.55 24.92 -5.21
CA TYR A 51 0.18 23.68 -5.48
C TYR A 51 0.21 23.41 -6.98
N GLU A 52 1.40 23.14 -7.49
CA GLU A 52 1.60 22.74 -8.87
C GLU A 52 2.59 21.57 -8.91
N ARG A 53 2.21 20.51 -9.61
CA ARG A 53 3.03 19.32 -9.81
C ARG A 53 3.26 19.07 -11.29
N SER A 54 4.50 18.76 -11.66
CA SER A 54 4.93 18.41 -13.01
C SER A 54 5.71 17.10 -13.01
N VAL A 55 5.58 16.32 -14.07
CA VAL A 55 6.26 15.03 -14.26
C VAL A 55 6.86 14.99 -15.67
N SER A 56 8.12 14.58 -15.79
CA SER A 56 8.83 14.42 -17.07
C SER A 56 9.79 13.23 -16.95
N GLY A 57 9.44 12.10 -17.57
CA GLY A 57 10.14 10.83 -17.33
C GLY A 57 10.15 10.48 -15.84
N ASP A 58 11.34 10.22 -15.29
CA ASP A 58 11.53 9.94 -13.87
C ASP A 58 11.59 11.20 -12.99
N LEU A 59 11.72 12.39 -13.61
CA LEU A 59 11.78 13.64 -12.88
C LEU A 59 10.38 14.05 -12.42
N ARG A 60 10.29 14.55 -11.19
CA ARG A 60 9.06 15.13 -10.65
C ARG A 60 9.38 16.45 -9.97
N LEU A 61 8.57 17.47 -10.20
CA LEU A 61 8.68 18.78 -9.58
C LEU A 61 7.36 19.10 -8.90
N ALA A 62 7.42 19.56 -7.66
CA ALA A 62 6.29 20.18 -6.97
C ALA A 62 6.71 21.55 -6.44
N MET A 63 5.83 22.54 -6.61
CA MET A 63 6.03 23.91 -6.15
C MET A 63 4.72 24.43 -5.57
N GLY A 64 4.81 25.34 -4.60
CA GLY A 64 3.61 25.83 -3.97
C GLY A 64 3.82 26.82 -2.84
N LYS A 65 2.71 27.16 -2.21
CA LYS A 65 2.64 28.01 -1.02
C LYS A 65 1.94 27.22 0.09
N VAL A 66 2.51 27.26 1.29
CA VAL A 66 1.96 26.58 2.46
C VAL A 66 1.95 27.53 3.65
N PHE A 67 0.78 27.66 4.26
CA PHE A 67 0.59 28.38 5.50
C PHE A 67 0.90 27.43 6.65
N LEU A 68 1.77 27.88 7.54
CA LEU A 68 2.21 27.15 8.70
C LEU A 68 1.80 27.91 9.95
N HIS A 69 1.17 27.22 10.88
CA HIS A 69 0.91 27.70 12.24
C HIS A 69 1.50 26.71 13.23
N SER A 70 2.40 27.15 14.12
CA SER A 70 2.94 26.31 15.20
C SER A 70 2.00 26.30 16.40
N ALA A 71 1.56 25.13 16.83
CA ALA A 71 0.76 24.99 18.05
C ALA A 71 1.57 25.20 19.36
N ILE A 72 2.91 25.24 19.27
CA ILE A 72 3.81 25.42 20.42
C ILE A 72 4.22 26.89 20.55
N THR A 73 4.71 27.50 19.46
CA THR A 73 5.20 28.89 19.48
C THR A 73 4.13 29.91 19.09
N PHE A 74 2.99 29.46 18.53
CA PHE A 74 1.95 30.30 17.93
C PHE A 74 2.45 31.16 16.76
N GLU A 75 3.63 30.87 16.24
CA GLU A 75 4.16 31.53 15.05
C GLU A 75 3.36 31.10 13.81
N GLU A 76 2.96 32.10 13.03
CA GLU A 76 2.28 31.93 11.75
C GLU A 76 3.17 32.47 10.64
N ASN A 77 3.36 31.68 9.60
CA ASN A 77 4.15 32.12 8.46
C ASN A 77 3.64 31.54 7.15
N MET A 78 3.72 32.34 6.10
CA MET A 78 3.44 31.91 4.74
C MET A 78 4.76 31.53 4.09
N MET A 79 4.88 30.28 3.67
CA MET A 79 6.11 29.76 3.07
C MET A 79 5.87 29.43 1.60
N GLU A 80 6.85 29.73 0.76
CA GLU A 80 6.94 29.18 -0.59
C GLU A 80 7.93 28.02 -0.62
N PHE A 81 7.66 27.03 -1.47
CA PHE A 81 8.48 25.84 -1.56
C PHE A 81 8.63 25.35 -2.99
N ALA A 82 9.73 24.64 -3.22
CA ALA A 82 9.91 23.80 -4.39
C ALA A 82 10.64 22.53 -4.01
N VAL A 83 10.27 21.41 -4.63
CA VAL A 83 10.92 20.13 -4.44
C VAL A 83 10.97 19.36 -5.75
N VAL A 84 12.14 18.79 -6.01
CA VAL A 84 12.49 18.03 -7.20
C VAL A 84 12.88 16.62 -6.77
N TYR A 85 12.28 15.63 -7.41
CA TYR A 85 12.72 14.25 -7.40
C TYR A 85 13.55 14.00 -8.66
N LEU A 86 14.81 13.61 -8.46
CA LEU A 86 15.80 13.39 -9.52
C LEU A 86 15.96 11.89 -9.86
N GLY A 87 15.21 11.00 -9.19
CA GLY A 87 15.31 9.55 -9.34
C GLY A 87 15.98 8.84 -8.16
N GLY A 88 15.71 7.54 -8.02
CA GLY A 88 16.22 6.72 -6.92
C GLY A 88 15.79 7.25 -5.54
N HIS A 89 16.75 7.71 -4.75
CA HIS A 89 16.51 8.34 -3.44
C HIS A 89 16.85 9.84 -3.43
N ASN A 90 17.11 10.42 -4.60
CA ASN A 90 17.57 11.79 -4.73
C ASN A 90 16.40 12.76 -4.77
N PHE A 91 16.26 13.51 -3.68
CA PHE A 91 15.38 14.67 -3.62
C PHE A 91 16.19 15.90 -3.29
N LEU A 92 15.80 17.00 -3.92
CA LEU A 92 16.35 18.31 -3.67
C LEU A 92 15.21 19.31 -3.62
N GLY A 93 15.21 20.20 -2.67
CA GLY A 93 14.24 21.29 -2.64
C GLY A 93 14.55 22.24 -1.51
N GLY A 94 13.68 23.22 -1.32
CA GLY A 94 13.79 24.16 -0.23
C GLY A 94 12.45 24.77 0.11
N SER A 95 12.42 25.47 1.24
CA SER A 95 11.33 26.38 1.52
C SER A 95 11.86 27.65 2.19
N CYS A 96 11.23 28.78 1.87
CA CYS A 96 11.55 30.09 2.40
C CYS A 96 10.27 30.89 2.62
N GLU A 97 10.38 32.03 3.30
CA GLU A 97 9.24 32.89 3.57
C GLU A 97 8.74 33.50 2.26
N TYR A 98 7.41 33.55 2.11
CA TYR A 98 6.77 34.15 0.97
C TYR A 98 6.92 35.68 1.03
N THR A 99 7.60 36.24 0.03
CA THR A 99 7.88 37.68 -0.04
C THR A 99 6.98 38.44 -1.03
N GLY A 100 6.22 37.73 -1.85
CA GLY A 100 5.27 38.31 -2.81
C GLY A 100 5.14 37.51 -4.10
N GLU A 101 4.11 37.83 -4.90
CA GLU A 101 3.79 37.08 -6.13
C GLU A 101 4.89 37.17 -7.19
N GLU A 102 5.62 38.29 -7.25
CA GLU A 102 6.66 38.47 -8.27
C GLU A 102 7.86 37.52 -8.05
N SER A 103 8.31 37.36 -6.79
CA SER A 103 9.36 36.42 -6.43
C SER A 103 8.93 34.98 -6.70
N PHE A 104 7.72 34.64 -6.26
CA PHE A 104 7.15 33.31 -6.43
C PHE A 104 7.01 32.91 -7.91
N ASN A 105 6.47 33.81 -8.74
CA ASN A 105 6.32 33.54 -10.17
C ASN A 105 7.67 33.42 -10.88
N ARG A 106 8.67 34.21 -10.48
CA ARG A 106 10.03 34.11 -11.01
C ARG A 106 10.66 32.75 -10.71
N MET A 107 10.55 32.29 -9.46
CA MET A 107 10.99 30.95 -9.04
C MET A 107 10.30 29.86 -9.86
N LYS A 108 8.96 29.94 -9.99
CA LYS A 108 8.18 28.98 -10.79
C LYS A 108 8.65 28.93 -12.25
N ASP A 109 8.81 30.07 -12.89
CA ASP A 109 9.17 30.14 -14.30
C ASP A 109 10.59 29.63 -14.57
N GLU A 110 11.55 29.87 -13.67
CA GLU A 110 12.92 29.35 -13.79
C GLU A 110 12.95 27.83 -13.61
N LEU A 111 12.32 27.32 -12.54
CA LEU A 111 12.26 25.88 -12.28
C LEU A 111 11.50 25.12 -13.37
N LYS A 112 10.37 25.66 -13.86
CA LYS A 112 9.62 25.06 -14.98
C LYS A 112 10.43 24.99 -16.26
N ARG A 113 11.19 26.04 -16.59
CA ARG A 113 12.03 26.06 -17.78
C ARG A 113 13.13 24.99 -17.70
N ALA A 114 13.84 24.92 -16.57
CA ALA A 114 14.85 23.89 -16.36
C ALA A 114 14.24 22.48 -16.37
N PHE A 115 13.06 22.31 -15.77
CA PHE A 115 12.33 21.04 -15.74
C PHE A 115 11.87 20.57 -17.11
N ALA A 116 11.31 21.48 -17.93
CA ALA A 116 10.84 21.16 -19.27
C ALA A 116 11.98 20.68 -20.19
N LEU A 117 13.20 21.18 -19.95
CA LEU A 117 14.41 20.75 -20.67
C LEU A 117 15.07 19.49 -20.07
N SER A 118 14.56 18.98 -18.95
CA SER A 118 15.18 17.89 -18.16
C SER A 118 16.65 18.16 -17.81
N ASP A 119 17.01 19.44 -17.65
CA ASP A 119 18.37 19.88 -17.32
C ASP A 119 18.58 19.80 -15.80
N MET A 120 19.01 18.64 -15.32
CA MET A 120 19.25 18.40 -13.88
C MET A 120 20.26 19.38 -13.27
N PRO A 121 21.43 19.67 -13.90
CA PRO A 121 22.33 20.70 -13.41
C PRO A 121 21.66 22.06 -13.21
N GLN A 122 20.86 22.53 -14.17
CA GLN A 122 20.16 23.82 -14.03
C GLN A 122 19.05 23.77 -12.97
N LEU A 123 18.35 22.64 -12.81
CA LEU A 123 17.39 22.47 -11.71
C LEU A 123 18.05 22.58 -10.35
N ILE A 124 19.21 21.92 -10.15
CA ILE A 124 19.96 21.98 -8.89
C ILE A 124 20.39 23.41 -8.60
N LEU A 125 20.98 24.09 -9.59
CA LEU A 125 21.40 25.48 -9.46
C LEU A 125 20.23 26.43 -9.21
N ALA A 126 19.10 26.24 -9.87
CA ALA A 126 17.90 27.06 -9.66
C ALA A 126 17.37 26.89 -8.22
N VAL A 127 17.30 25.66 -7.71
CA VAL A 127 16.90 25.41 -6.32
C VAL A 127 17.89 26.05 -5.35
N GLU A 128 19.20 25.87 -5.55
CA GLU A 128 20.22 26.50 -4.69
C GLU A 128 20.16 28.04 -4.73
N ARG A 129 19.87 28.65 -5.88
CA ARG A 129 19.73 30.12 -5.97
C ARG A 129 18.52 30.65 -5.21
N HIS A 130 17.37 29.99 -5.34
CA HIS A 130 16.12 30.45 -4.72
C HIS A 130 16.06 30.16 -3.22
N PHE A 131 16.65 29.05 -2.77
CA PHE A 131 16.55 28.60 -1.38
C PHE A 131 17.87 28.69 -0.60
N MET A 132 19.00 28.99 -1.25
CA MET A 132 20.33 29.15 -0.64
C MET A 132 20.67 28.03 0.36
N SER A 133 21.01 28.39 1.60
CA SER A 133 21.33 27.48 2.72
C SER A 133 20.11 26.75 3.30
N ARG A 134 18.92 26.94 2.72
CA ARG A 134 17.67 26.23 3.06
C ARG A 134 17.31 25.21 1.97
N SER A 135 18.31 24.74 1.23
CA SER A 135 18.20 23.53 0.42
C SER A 135 18.31 22.31 1.32
N TYR A 136 17.39 21.36 1.13
CA TYR A 136 17.25 20.18 1.95
C TYR A 136 17.14 18.94 1.06
N SER A 137 17.61 17.82 1.60
CA SER A 137 17.54 16.49 1.02
C SER A 137 16.57 15.60 1.79
N LEU A 138 16.39 14.36 1.33
CA LEU A 138 15.69 13.31 2.07
C LEU A 138 16.19 13.18 3.52
N PHE A 139 17.50 13.28 3.73
CA PHE A 139 18.12 13.08 5.04
C PHE A 139 17.85 14.23 6.02
N ASP A 140 17.39 15.38 5.52
CA ASP A 140 17.07 16.55 6.33
C ASP A 140 15.62 16.54 6.84
N LEU A 141 14.78 15.63 6.38
CA LEU A 141 13.41 15.48 6.89
C LEU A 141 13.36 14.99 8.34
N LEU A 142 12.20 15.18 8.98
CA LEU A 142 11.83 14.44 10.19
C LEU A 142 11.74 12.94 9.88
N LYS A 143 12.11 12.09 10.85
CA LYS A 143 12.20 10.62 10.70
C LYS A 143 10.94 9.98 10.11
N ASP A 144 9.76 10.45 10.49
CA ASP A 144 8.50 9.90 9.97
C ASP A 144 8.29 10.22 8.49
N GLY A 145 8.65 11.43 8.04
CA GLY A 145 8.62 11.74 6.61
C GLY A 145 9.70 11.02 5.82
N GLN A 146 10.90 10.82 6.39
CA GLN A 146 11.92 9.96 5.76
C GLN A 146 11.36 8.57 5.47
N ARG A 147 10.75 7.94 6.47
CA ARG A 147 10.12 6.62 6.33
C ARG A 147 9.02 6.64 5.27
N ARG A 148 8.12 7.63 5.31
CA ARG A 148 7.04 7.75 4.31
C ARG A 148 7.58 7.86 2.87
N VAL A 149 8.63 8.65 2.67
CA VAL A 149 9.23 8.85 1.34
C VAL A 149 9.94 7.57 0.88
N ILE A 150 10.72 6.93 1.75
CA ILE A 150 11.38 5.65 1.44
C ILE A 150 10.35 4.56 1.12
N TYR A 151 9.28 4.43 1.90
CA TYR A 151 8.24 3.43 1.62
C TYR A 151 7.54 3.69 0.29
N HIS A 152 7.34 4.95 -0.11
CA HIS A 152 6.78 5.26 -1.42
C HIS A 152 7.72 4.87 -2.57
N ILE A 153 9.02 5.15 -2.45
CA ILE A 153 10.01 4.71 -3.45
C ILE A 153 10.07 3.19 -3.50
N LEU A 154 10.04 2.53 -2.33
CA LEU A 154 10.06 1.08 -2.25
C LEU A 154 8.83 0.47 -2.93
N ASP A 155 7.63 1.04 -2.72
CA ASP A 155 6.39 0.58 -3.35
C ASP A 155 6.48 0.63 -4.89
N SER A 156 6.98 1.74 -5.45
CA SER A 156 7.19 1.82 -6.90
C SER A 156 8.27 0.85 -7.39
N THR A 157 9.37 0.73 -6.64
CA THR A 157 10.48 -0.17 -7.00
C THR A 157 10.02 -1.64 -7.00
N LEU A 158 9.24 -2.06 -6.00
CA LEU A 158 8.69 -3.41 -5.93
C LEU A 158 7.70 -3.67 -7.06
N HIS A 159 6.94 -2.67 -7.49
CA HIS A 159 6.07 -2.78 -8.66
C HIS A 159 6.86 -3.04 -9.94
N ASP A 160 7.96 -2.31 -10.15
CA ASP A 160 8.84 -2.49 -11.32
C ASP A 160 9.49 -3.88 -11.31
N ILE A 161 10.01 -4.32 -10.15
CA ILE A 161 10.56 -5.67 -9.96
C ILE A 161 9.51 -6.75 -10.24
N GLU A 162 8.25 -6.55 -9.80
CA GLU A 162 7.16 -7.48 -10.12
C GLU A 162 6.96 -7.58 -11.64
N GLN A 163 7.02 -6.48 -12.40
CA GLN A 163 6.88 -6.54 -13.86
C GLN A 163 8.02 -7.34 -14.52
N GLU A 164 9.25 -7.13 -14.07
CA GLU A 164 10.41 -7.90 -14.54
C GLU A 164 10.26 -9.39 -14.21
N TYR A 165 9.85 -9.73 -12.99
CA TYR A 165 9.59 -11.11 -12.58
C TYR A 165 8.44 -11.73 -13.37
N ARG A 166 7.40 -10.95 -13.69
CA ARG A 166 6.28 -11.39 -14.51
C ARG A 166 6.73 -11.72 -15.93
N GLN A 167 7.71 -11.00 -16.47
CA GLN A 167 8.29 -11.33 -17.77
C GLN A 167 9.03 -12.67 -17.72
N ILE A 168 9.86 -12.89 -16.68
CA ILE A 168 10.57 -14.16 -16.46
C ILE A 168 9.57 -15.30 -16.31
N TYR A 169 8.52 -15.12 -15.51
CA TYR A 169 7.43 -16.09 -15.33
C TYR A 169 6.82 -16.47 -16.67
N ARG A 170 6.33 -15.49 -17.45
CA ARG A 170 5.67 -15.74 -18.74
C ARG A 170 6.57 -16.48 -19.73
N GLN A 171 7.87 -16.16 -19.75
CA GLN A 171 8.81 -16.75 -20.71
C GLN A 171 9.29 -18.14 -20.30
N HIS A 172 9.46 -18.40 -19.00
CA HIS A 172 10.20 -19.55 -18.51
C HIS A 172 9.42 -20.49 -17.60
N PHE A 173 8.17 -20.20 -17.25
CA PHE A 173 7.35 -21.06 -16.39
C PHE A 173 7.24 -22.49 -16.93
N SER A 174 6.98 -22.67 -18.23
CA SER A 174 6.91 -24.00 -18.84
C SER A 174 8.22 -24.79 -18.74
N LEU A 175 9.37 -24.11 -18.85
CA LEU A 175 10.68 -24.74 -18.66
C LEU A 175 10.87 -25.18 -17.20
N VAL A 176 10.53 -24.32 -16.25
CA VAL A 176 10.60 -24.64 -14.81
C VAL A 176 9.72 -25.85 -14.49
N LYS A 177 8.51 -25.92 -15.07
CA LYS A 177 7.60 -27.06 -14.91
C LYS A 177 8.22 -28.35 -15.43
N VAL A 178 8.74 -28.36 -16.66
CA VAL A 178 9.39 -29.53 -17.26
C VAL A 178 10.60 -29.98 -16.43
N MET A 179 11.42 -29.04 -15.95
CA MET A 179 12.56 -29.37 -15.09
C MET A 179 12.11 -30.09 -13.81
N ARG A 180 11.04 -29.62 -13.15
CA ARG A 180 10.51 -30.27 -11.95
C ARG A 180 9.88 -31.64 -12.24
N GLU A 181 9.18 -31.80 -13.36
CA GLU A 181 8.65 -33.09 -13.82
C GLU A 181 9.76 -34.11 -14.08
N MET A 182 10.90 -33.65 -14.62
CA MET A 182 12.09 -34.47 -14.87
C MET A 182 13.02 -34.61 -13.65
N GLU A 183 12.61 -34.11 -12.48
CA GLU A 183 13.41 -34.08 -11.25
C GLU A 183 14.77 -33.37 -11.39
N ILE A 184 14.87 -32.43 -12.32
CA ILE A 184 16.04 -31.59 -12.54
C ILE A 184 15.97 -30.38 -11.60
N PRO A 185 17.02 -30.11 -10.80
CA PRO A 185 17.06 -28.94 -9.93
C PRO A 185 16.90 -27.63 -10.70
N VAL A 186 15.91 -26.82 -10.32
CA VAL A 186 15.65 -25.51 -10.92
C VAL A 186 16.64 -24.49 -10.35
N PRO A 187 17.35 -23.71 -11.19
CA PRO A 187 18.21 -22.63 -10.71
C PRO A 187 17.41 -21.59 -9.93
N LYS A 188 17.94 -21.11 -8.80
CA LYS A 188 17.29 -20.09 -7.96
C LYS A 188 16.89 -18.82 -8.72
N ALA A 189 17.66 -18.46 -9.76
CA ALA A 189 17.39 -17.32 -10.62
C ALA A 189 16.08 -17.45 -11.42
N LEU A 190 15.61 -18.68 -11.69
CA LEU A 190 14.30 -18.94 -12.31
C LEU A 190 13.22 -19.26 -11.26
N GLU A 191 13.60 -19.92 -10.16
CA GLU A 191 12.66 -20.29 -9.10
C GLU A 191 12.09 -19.07 -8.38
N GLY A 192 12.92 -18.09 -8.01
CA GLY A 192 12.52 -16.91 -7.24
C GLY A 192 11.41 -16.09 -7.92
N PRO A 193 11.58 -15.67 -9.19
CA PRO A 193 10.54 -14.93 -9.92
C PRO A 193 9.23 -15.72 -10.06
N VAL A 194 9.30 -17.03 -10.35
CA VAL A 194 8.09 -17.86 -10.48
C VAL A 194 7.36 -17.99 -9.15
N TRP A 195 8.09 -18.29 -8.08
CA TRP A 195 7.55 -18.35 -6.73
C TRP A 195 6.88 -17.04 -6.32
N TYR A 196 7.52 -15.90 -6.61
CA TYR A 196 6.99 -14.58 -6.27
C TYR A 196 5.68 -14.30 -7.00
N ILE A 197 5.63 -14.53 -8.32
CA ILE A 197 4.45 -14.25 -9.13
C ILE A 197 3.27 -15.15 -8.75
N LEU A 198 3.49 -16.45 -8.49
CA LEU A 198 2.41 -17.34 -8.04
C LEU A 198 1.81 -16.86 -6.71
N ASN A 199 2.64 -16.50 -5.73
CA ASN A 199 2.15 -15.98 -4.45
C ASN A 199 1.41 -14.64 -4.62
N ALA A 200 1.94 -13.73 -5.45
CA ALA A 200 1.32 -12.45 -5.73
C ALA A 200 -0.05 -12.62 -6.43
N ASP A 201 -0.14 -13.54 -7.39
CA ASP A 201 -1.37 -13.77 -8.16
C ASP A 201 -2.44 -14.48 -7.30
N ILE A 202 -2.08 -15.44 -6.44
CA ILE A 202 -3.03 -16.03 -5.45
C ILE A 202 -3.53 -14.96 -4.49
N LYS A 203 -2.63 -14.16 -3.91
CA LYS A 203 -3.01 -13.05 -3.02
C LYS A 203 -3.95 -12.06 -3.71
N LYS A 204 -3.67 -11.73 -4.96
CA LYS A 204 -4.49 -10.83 -5.77
C LYS A 204 -5.86 -11.42 -6.08
N ALA A 205 -5.93 -12.70 -6.43
CA ALA A 205 -7.18 -13.42 -6.67
C ALA A 205 -8.07 -13.39 -5.42
N LEU A 206 -7.52 -13.66 -4.23
CA LEU A 206 -8.23 -13.58 -2.96
C LEU A 206 -8.71 -12.16 -2.61
N GLY A 207 -7.95 -11.13 -3.01
CA GLY A 207 -8.29 -9.72 -2.78
C GLY A 207 -9.31 -9.12 -3.75
N ALA A 208 -9.76 -9.86 -4.77
CA ALA A 208 -10.71 -9.37 -5.76
C ALA A 208 -12.13 -9.21 -5.17
N SER A 209 -12.88 -8.23 -5.67
CA SER A 209 -14.29 -8.00 -5.24
C SER A 209 -15.17 -9.21 -5.56
N VAL A 210 -14.95 -9.85 -6.70
CA VAL A 210 -15.51 -11.15 -7.10
C VAL A 210 -14.34 -12.10 -7.25
N ILE A 211 -14.32 -13.18 -6.47
CA ILE A 211 -13.27 -14.21 -6.56
C ILE A 211 -13.68 -15.22 -7.61
N ASP A 212 -12.86 -15.35 -8.65
CA ASP A 212 -12.94 -16.47 -9.59
C ASP A 212 -12.24 -17.68 -8.95
N THR A 213 -13.04 -18.64 -8.47
CA THR A 213 -12.53 -19.84 -7.80
C THR A 213 -11.87 -20.81 -8.78
N ALA A 214 -12.19 -20.75 -10.08
CA ALA A 214 -11.55 -21.57 -11.09
C ALA A 214 -10.12 -21.07 -11.37
N ASP A 215 -9.95 -19.75 -11.52
CA ASP A 215 -8.62 -19.14 -11.65
C ASP A 215 -7.77 -19.37 -10.40
N LEU A 216 -8.36 -19.21 -9.21
CA LEU A 216 -7.68 -19.49 -7.94
C LEU A 216 -7.22 -20.96 -7.87
N TYR A 217 -8.06 -21.89 -8.31
CA TYR A 217 -7.72 -23.32 -8.35
C TYR A 217 -6.53 -23.61 -9.26
N ILE A 218 -6.49 -23.00 -10.45
CA ILE A 218 -5.35 -23.14 -11.37
C ILE A 218 -4.06 -22.68 -10.70
N LEU A 219 -4.05 -21.51 -10.07
CA LEU A 219 -2.87 -20.95 -9.41
C LEU A 219 -2.37 -21.83 -8.25
N VAL A 220 -3.28 -22.32 -7.40
CA VAL A 220 -2.90 -23.22 -6.30
C VAL A 220 -2.39 -24.55 -6.82
N HIS A 221 -3.02 -25.11 -7.85
CA HIS A 221 -2.58 -26.35 -8.47
C HIS A 221 -1.19 -26.20 -9.11
N GLU A 222 -0.90 -25.07 -9.75
CA GLU A 222 0.42 -24.74 -10.26
C GLU A 222 1.47 -24.61 -9.15
N MET A 223 1.13 -23.97 -8.03
CA MET A 223 2.00 -23.86 -6.86
C MET A 223 2.33 -25.25 -6.28
N VAL A 224 1.32 -26.09 -6.07
CA VAL A 224 1.45 -27.42 -5.46
C VAL A 224 2.22 -28.38 -6.38
N ASN A 225 1.84 -28.50 -7.65
CA ASN A 225 2.54 -29.40 -8.59
C ASN A 225 3.94 -28.89 -8.92
N GLY A 226 4.08 -27.57 -8.98
CA GLY A 226 5.35 -26.91 -9.07
C GLY A 226 6.17 -27.04 -7.78
N ARG A 227 5.70 -27.67 -6.70
CA ARG A 227 6.40 -27.81 -5.41
C ARG A 227 6.98 -26.48 -4.92
N PHE A 228 6.26 -25.38 -5.15
CA PHE A 228 6.62 -24.05 -4.66
C PHE A 228 6.04 -23.88 -3.25
N ALA A 229 6.84 -23.37 -2.32
CA ALA A 229 6.36 -23.11 -0.97
C ALA A 229 5.36 -21.94 -0.98
N PRO A 230 4.21 -22.03 -0.30
CA PRO A 230 3.34 -20.88 -0.13
C PRO A 230 3.99 -19.85 0.81
N ASP A 231 3.76 -18.57 0.55
CA ASP A 231 3.97 -17.51 1.54
C ASP A 231 2.83 -17.59 2.58
N ALA A 232 2.98 -18.54 3.50
CA ALA A 232 1.88 -19.02 4.33
C ALA A 232 1.22 -17.90 5.14
N GLU A 233 2.01 -16.99 5.71
CA GLU A 233 1.50 -15.87 6.51
C GLU A 233 0.70 -14.88 5.64
N VAL A 234 1.24 -14.49 4.49
CA VAL A 234 0.59 -13.54 3.58
C VAL A 234 -0.68 -14.12 2.97
N LEU A 235 -0.64 -15.39 2.55
CA LEU A 235 -1.79 -16.06 1.95
C LEU A 235 -2.87 -16.38 2.98
N ALA A 236 -2.51 -16.82 4.19
CA ALA A 236 -3.47 -17.04 5.28
C ALA A 236 -4.20 -15.74 5.63
N PHE A 237 -3.46 -14.64 5.79
CA PHE A 237 -4.06 -13.33 6.05
C PHE A 237 -4.99 -12.88 4.92
N ALA A 238 -4.57 -13.02 3.66
CA ALA A 238 -5.38 -12.66 2.51
C ALA A 238 -6.67 -13.50 2.43
N ALA A 239 -6.58 -14.81 2.69
CA ALA A 239 -7.71 -15.72 2.70
C ALA A 239 -8.68 -15.42 3.84
N THR A 240 -8.20 -15.26 5.08
CA THR A 240 -9.02 -14.87 6.23
C THR A 240 -9.78 -13.57 5.95
N LYS A 241 -9.07 -12.56 5.42
CA LYS A 241 -9.71 -11.28 5.06
C LYS A 241 -10.78 -11.47 4.00
N ALA A 242 -10.48 -12.21 2.92
CA ALA A 242 -11.43 -12.49 1.86
C ALA A 242 -12.69 -13.17 2.42
N ILE A 243 -12.53 -14.24 3.19
CA ILE A 243 -13.63 -15.00 3.81
C ILE A 243 -14.48 -14.08 4.70
N ARG A 244 -13.85 -13.31 5.59
CA ARG A 244 -14.54 -12.37 6.48
C ARG A 244 -15.36 -11.34 5.71
N ASP A 245 -14.78 -10.73 4.68
CA ASP A 245 -15.45 -9.68 3.90
C ASP A 245 -16.71 -10.25 3.19
N ARG A 246 -16.69 -11.51 2.75
CA ARG A 246 -17.88 -12.19 2.19
C ARG A 246 -18.90 -12.56 3.28
N MET A 247 -18.46 -13.01 4.46
CA MET A 247 -19.38 -13.28 5.57
C MET A 247 -20.11 -12.01 6.02
N LEU A 248 -19.44 -10.85 6.00
CA LEU A 248 -20.07 -9.55 6.23
C LEU A 248 -21.14 -9.25 5.16
N GLN A 249 -20.83 -9.48 3.87
CA GLN A 249 -21.83 -9.34 2.79
C GLN A 249 -23.03 -10.26 2.99
N ILE A 250 -22.83 -11.49 3.45
CA ILE A 250 -23.95 -12.39 3.80
C ILE A 250 -24.78 -11.79 4.92
N SER A 251 -24.16 -11.19 5.95
CA SER A 251 -24.89 -10.59 7.06
C SER A 251 -25.75 -9.38 6.64
N GLU A 252 -25.33 -8.64 5.61
CA GLU A 252 -26.00 -7.43 5.10
C GLU A 252 -27.01 -7.71 3.98
N SER A 253 -26.79 -8.75 3.16
CA SER A 253 -27.66 -9.12 2.03
C SER A 253 -28.62 -10.26 2.40
N GLU A 254 -29.80 -10.28 1.77
CA GLU A 254 -30.74 -11.39 1.91
C GLU A 254 -30.25 -12.61 1.12
N ASN A 255 -29.80 -13.62 1.88
CA ASN A 255 -29.92 -15.05 1.59
C ASN A 255 -29.34 -15.58 0.26
N SER A 256 -28.21 -15.06 -0.22
CA SER A 256 -27.55 -15.66 -1.38
C SER A 256 -26.78 -16.96 -1.01
N PRO A 257 -27.18 -18.14 -1.50
CA PRO A 257 -26.40 -19.37 -1.31
C PRO A 257 -25.04 -19.30 -2.04
N ALA A 258 -24.94 -18.54 -3.13
CA ALA A 258 -23.73 -18.42 -3.94
C ALA A 258 -22.54 -17.85 -3.16
N LEU A 259 -22.77 -16.94 -2.21
CA LEU A 259 -21.71 -16.40 -1.37
C LEU A 259 -21.13 -17.45 -0.42
N LEU A 260 -21.97 -18.31 0.16
CA LEU A 260 -21.53 -19.43 1.02
C LEU A 260 -20.75 -20.46 0.20
N GLU A 261 -21.27 -20.83 -0.97
CA GLU A 261 -20.60 -21.75 -1.90
C GLU A 261 -19.23 -21.22 -2.32
N THR A 262 -19.10 -19.90 -2.57
CA THR A 262 -17.82 -19.25 -2.88
C THR A 262 -16.84 -19.36 -1.70
N ILE A 263 -17.29 -19.12 -0.47
CA ILE A 263 -16.43 -19.25 0.72
C ILE A 263 -15.93 -20.70 0.88
N ASN A 264 -16.81 -21.68 0.74
CA ASN A 264 -16.42 -23.10 0.83
C ASN A 264 -15.42 -23.46 -0.28
N ALA A 265 -15.66 -23.00 -1.51
CA ALA A 265 -14.75 -23.21 -2.61
C ALA A 265 -13.36 -22.60 -2.34
N ILE A 266 -13.25 -21.46 -1.66
CA ILE A 266 -11.96 -20.89 -1.23
C ILE A 266 -11.25 -21.83 -0.25
N PHE A 267 -11.94 -22.31 0.80
CA PHE A 267 -11.35 -23.25 1.76
C PHE A 267 -10.87 -24.54 1.09
N GLN A 268 -11.71 -25.13 0.23
CA GLN A 268 -11.37 -26.34 -0.52
C GLN A 268 -10.16 -26.12 -1.44
N THR A 269 -10.14 -24.99 -2.15
CA THR A 269 -9.07 -24.67 -3.10
C THR A 269 -7.74 -24.45 -2.39
N LEU A 270 -7.73 -23.80 -1.23
CA LEU A 270 -6.51 -23.52 -0.46
C LEU A 270 -6.08 -24.68 0.45
N ALA A 271 -6.91 -25.70 0.66
CA ALA A 271 -6.60 -26.83 1.54
C ALA A 271 -5.24 -27.50 1.27
N PRO A 272 -4.79 -27.71 0.01
CA PRO A 272 -3.48 -28.30 -0.29
C PRO A 272 -2.29 -27.47 0.21
N LEU A 273 -2.47 -26.17 0.45
CA LEU A 273 -1.41 -25.28 0.94
C LEU A 273 -1.17 -25.39 2.45
N ALA A 274 -2.07 -26.07 3.18
CA ALA A 274 -1.99 -26.26 4.64
C ALA A 274 -1.71 -24.96 5.41
N LEU A 275 -2.44 -23.89 5.07
CA LEU A 275 -2.31 -22.58 5.71
C LEU A 275 -2.87 -22.60 7.14
N ASP A 276 -2.23 -21.85 8.05
CA ASP A 276 -2.71 -21.64 9.41
C ASP A 276 -3.54 -20.35 9.48
N TYR A 277 -4.85 -20.50 9.64
CA TYR A 277 -5.79 -19.38 9.58
C TYR A 277 -6.17 -18.88 10.97
N ASP A 278 -6.11 -17.57 11.19
CA ASP A 278 -6.81 -16.93 12.30
C ASP A 278 -8.28 -16.70 11.92
N LEU A 279 -9.18 -17.57 12.39
CA LEU A 279 -10.60 -17.58 12.00
C LEU A 279 -11.54 -17.04 13.08
N TRP A 280 -11.04 -16.48 14.19
CA TRP A 280 -11.87 -16.10 15.33
C TRP A 280 -13.02 -15.14 14.96
N GLU A 281 -12.74 -14.11 14.17
CA GLU A 281 -13.77 -13.18 13.69
C GLU A 281 -14.81 -13.87 12.79
N CYS A 282 -14.36 -14.80 11.93
CA CYS A 282 -15.23 -15.56 11.05
C CYS A 282 -16.15 -16.51 11.84
N GLN A 283 -15.63 -17.17 12.87
CA GLN A 283 -16.41 -18.04 13.77
C GLN A 283 -17.52 -17.25 14.49
N ASN A 284 -17.22 -16.04 14.96
CA ASN A 284 -18.22 -15.17 15.59
C ASN A 284 -19.29 -14.70 14.60
N LEU A 285 -18.91 -14.36 13.36
CA LEU A 285 -19.86 -14.01 12.30
C LEU A 285 -20.76 -15.19 11.93
N PHE A 286 -20.18 -16.40 11.84
CA PHE A 286 -20.93 -17.62 11.58
C PHE A 286 -22.06 -17.82 12.60
N PHE A 287 -21.74 -17.74 13.90
CA PHE A 287 -22.73 -17.90 14.96
C PHE A 287 -23.86 -16.86 14.85
N ARG A 288 -23.52 -15.59 14.61
CA ARG A 288 -24.51 -14.51 14.44
C ARG A 288 -25.44 -14.75 13.25
N ILE A 289 -24.89 -15.17 12.11
CA ILE A 289 -25.65 -15.49 10.89
C ILE A 289 -26.58 -16.69 11.16
N GLY A 290 -26.06 -17.73 11.81
CA GLY A 290 -26.83 -18.91 12.19
C GLY A 290 -28.02 -18.55 13.08
N CYS A 291 -27.81 -17.85 14.20
CA CYS A 291 -28.90 -17.44 15.10
C CYS A 291 -29.97 -16.58 14.41
N ALA A 292 -29.57 -15.71 13.49
CA ALA A 292 -30.51 -14.80 12.82
C ALA A 292 -31.34 -15.49 11.72
N ARG A 293 -30.82 -16.54 11.06
CA ARG A 293 -31.36 -17.01 9.78
C ARG A 293 -31.65 -18.50 9.71
N HIS A 294 -31.06 -19.31 10.57
CA HIS A 294 -31.16 -20.77 10.49
C HIS A 294 -32.62 -21.27 10.61
N ALA A 295 -33.38 -20.76 11.58
CA ALA A 295 -34.79 -21.13 11.78
C ALA A 295 -35.66 -20.77 10.56
N ALA A 296 -35.52 -19.55 10.03
CA ALA A 296 -36.26 -19.10 8.85
C ALA A 296 -35.95 -19.92 7.60
N MET A 297 -34.69 -20.38 7.44
CA MET A 297 -34.29 -21.24 6.32
C MET A 297 -34.80 -22.67 6.46
N GLN A 298 -34.87 -23.20 7.68
CA GLN A 298 -35.47 -24.51 7.93
C GLN A 298 -36.97 -24.52 7.59
N GLU A 299 -37.71 -23.48 7.96
CA GLU A 299 -39.13 -23.35 7.59
C GLU A 299 -39.32 -23.26 6.07
N LYS A 300 -38.52 -22.45 5.37
CA LYS A 300 -38.58 -22.35 3.89
C LYS A 300 -38.24 -23.67 3.20
N LYS A 301 -37.25 -24.41 3.72
CA LYS A 301 -36.92 -25.76 3.24
C LYS A 301 -38.10 -26.72 3.38
N THR A 302 -38.85 -26.69 4.48
CA THR A 302 -40.05 -27.54 4.64
C THR A 302 -41.17 -27.19 3.66
N CYS A 303 -41.16 -25.97 3.11
CA CYS A 303 -42.06 -25.52 2.05
C CYS A 303 -41.58 -25.86 0.63
N GLY A 304 -40.45 -26.56 0.47
CA GLY A 304 -39.92 -26.99 -0.83
C GLY A 304 -39.03 -25.98 -1.55
N ASP A 305 -38.52 -24.96 -0.85
CA ASP A 305 -37.60 -23.97 -1.43
C ASP A 305 -36.20 -24.57 -1.67
N GLU A 306 -35.79 -24.65 -2.94
CA GLU A 306 -34.50 -25.19 -3.36
C GLU A 306 -33.31 -24.29 -2.95
N GLU A 307 -33.49 -22.96 -2.90
CA GLU A 307 -32.43 -22.04 -2.47
C GLU A 307 -32.17 -22.15 -0.97
N ALA A 308 -33.22 -22.33 -0.17
CA ALA A 308 -33.08 -22.59 1.27
C ALA A 308 -32.35 -23.91 1.55
N CYS A 309 -32.60 -24.94 0.74
CA CYS A 309 -31.86 -26.21 0.81
C CYS A 309 -30.37 -26.02 0.53
N ARG A 310 -30.03 -25.33 -0.55
CA ARG A 310 -28.63 -25.03 -0.92
C ARG A 310 -27.94 -24.18 0.13
N TRP A 311 -28.62 -23.18 0.66
CA TRP A 311 -28.09 -22.31 1.71
C TRP A 311 -27.74 -23.11 2.97
N LEU A 312 -28.64 -23.97 3.45
CA LEU A 312 -28.39 -24.78 4.64
C LEU A 312 -27.21 -25.76 4.45
N ALA A 313 -27.12 -26.39 3.29
CA ALA A 313 -26.02 -27.30 2.98
C ALA A 313 -24.67 -26.55 2.93
N ALA A 314 -24.61 -25.41 2.23
CA ALA A 314 -23.40 -24.60 2.15
C ALA A 314 -23.01 -24.01 3.51
N PHE A 315 -23.99 -23.66 4.35
CA PHE A 315 -23.75 -23.16 5.70
C PHE A 315 -23.22 -24.25 6.64
N GLU A 316 -23.73 -25.47 6.55
CA GLU A 316 -23.22 -26.61 7.33
C GLU A 316 -21.76 -26.93 6.95
N GLU A 317 -21.47 -26.96 5.66
CA GLU A 317 -20.11 -27.15 5.15
C GLU A 317 -19.16 -26.04 5.64
N LEU A 318 -19.59 -24.77 5.60
CA LEU A 318 -18.80 -23.66 6.14
C LEU A 318 -18.47 -23.86 7.63
N GLY A 319 -19.44 -24.38 8.41
CA GLY A 319 -19.21 -24.73 9.81
C GLY A 319 -18.08 -25.76 9.99
N THR A 320 -18.00 -26.76 9.10
CA THR A 320 -16.92 -27.76 9.14
C THR A 320 -15.55 -27.15 8.87
N HIS A 321 -15.44 -26.23 7.89
CA HIS A 321 -14.20 -25.52 7.61
C HIS A 321 -13.75 -24.60 8.76
N LEU A 322 -14.71 -23.96 9.44
CA LEU A 322 -14.44 -23.08 10.58
C LEU A 322 -14.18 -23.85 11.89
N GLY A 323 -14.43 -25.17 11.92
CA GLY A 323 -14.32 -25.98 13.13
C GLY A 323 -15.42 -25.70 14.16
N VAL A 324 -16.58 -25.18 13.74
CA VAL A 324 -17.69 -24.78 14.61
C VAL A 324 -18.97 -25.52 14.21
N ARG A 325 -19.73 -25.99 15.20
CA ARG A 325 -21.06 -26.58 14.94
C ARG A 325 -22.13 -25.50 14.95
N CYS A 326 -23.11 -25.63 14.05
CA CYS A 326 -24.24 -24.72 13.98
C CYS A 326 -25.01 -24.71 15.32
N PRO A 327 -25.34 -23.53 15.89
CA PRO A 327 -26.30 -23.48 16.98
C PRO A 327 -27.65 -23.98 16.46
N HIS A 328 -28.17 -25.04 17.07
CA HIS A 328 -29.50 -25.57 16.80
C HIS A 328 -30.59 -24.69 17.42
#